data_AF-A0A1W9VCD1-F1
#
_entry.id   AF-A0A1W9VCD1-F1
#
_cell.length_a   1.000
_cell.length_b   1.000
_cell.length_c   1.000
_cell.angle_alpha   90.00
_cell.angle_beta   90.00
_cell.angle_gamma   90.00
#
_symmetry.space_group_name_H-M   'P 1'
#
loop_
_entity.id
_entity.type
_entity.pdbx_description
1 polymer ?
#
loop_
_entity_poly.entity_id
_entity_poly.type
_entity_poly.pdbx_seq_one_letter_code
_entity_poly.pdbx_strand_id
1 'polypeptide(L)' 'MNETDALILTDSTLLGVIFTADCLPVILYDLKMQVGAVIHAGWRGSLEAQPGRIRKIATD' A
#
# COMPACT_ATOMS: atom_id res chain seq x y z
N MET A 1 9.01 14.30 -3.11
CA MET A 1 7.94 13.34 -2.78
C MET A 1 7.82 12.41 -3.97
N ASN A 2 8.16 11.13 -3.84
CA ASN A 2 8.02 10.19 -4.95
C ASN A 2 6.61 9.62 -4.96
N GLU A 3 6.02 9.54 -6.15
CA GLU A 3 4.77 8.83 -6.40
C GLU A 3 4.95 7.32 -6.15
N THR A 4 3.93 6.70 -5.54
CA THR A 4 3.90 5.29 -5.12
C THR A 4 2.47 4.76 -5.22
N ASP A 5 2.31 3.49 -5.57
CA ASP A 5 1.02 2.80 -5.63
C ASP A 5 0.74 1.96 -4.36
N ALA A 6 1.69 1.88 -3.43
CA ALA A 6 1.58 0.99 -2.27
C ALA A 6 2.27 1.56 -1.03
N LEU A 7 1.53 1.59 0.08
CA LEU A 7 2.04 1.99 1.38
C LEU A 7 2.09 0.78 2.32
N ILE A 8 3.23 0.55 2.95
CA ILE A 8 3.38 -0.39 4.08
C ILE A 8 3.40 0.42 5.37
N LEU A 9 2.50 0.11 6.29
CA LEU A 9 2.36 0.71 7.61
C LEU A 9 2.97 -0.24 8.65
N THR A 10 4.08 0.15 9.25
CA THR A 10 4.68 -0.60 10.37
C THR A 10 4.43 0.01 11.74
N ASP A 11 3.66 1.11 11.78
CA ASP A 11 3.16 1.73 12.99
C ASP A 11 1.63 1.74 12.93
N SER A 12 1.00 1.16 13.95
CA SER A 12 -0.46 1.06 14.07
C SER A 12 -1.17 2.39 14.33
N THR A 13 -0.44 3.46 14.64
CA THR A 13 -0.99 4.82 14.81
C THR A 13 -1.17 5.54 13.47
N LEU A 14 -0.59 5.02 12.39
CA LEU A 14 -0.65 5.62 11.06
C LEU A 14 -1.85 5.09 10.26
N LEU A 15 -2.49 6.00 9.52
CA LEU A 15 -3.56 5.67 8.58
C LEU A 15 -3.02 5.67 7.15
N GLY A 16 -3.13 4.53 6.46
CA GLY A 16 -2.89 4.43 5.03
C GLY A 16 -4.15 4.76 4.23
N VAL A 17 -4.03 5.60 3.20
CA VAL A 17 -5.13 5.97 2.31
C VAL A 17 -4.70 5.79 0.87
N ILE A 18 -5.59 5.22 0.06
CA ILE A 18 -5.50 5.18 -1.40
C ILE A 18 -6.80 5.74 -1.97
N PHE A 19 -6.68 6.49 -3.07
CA PHE A 19 -7.83 6.94 -3.84
C PHE A 19 -7.96 6.05 -5.07
N THR A 20 -9.18 5.67 -5.41
CA THR A 20 -9.45 4.89 -6.61
C THR A 20 -10.74 5.38 -7.27
N ALA A 21 -10.77 5.29 -8.60
CA ALA A 21 -11.95 5.27 -9.42
C ALA A 21 -11.76 4.12 -10.41
N ASP A 22 -12.62 3.10 -10.34
CA ASP A 22 -12.60 1.85 -11.12
C ASP A 22 -11.44 0.86 -10.85
N CYS A 23 -10.29 1.31 -10.34
CA CYS A 23 -9.17 0.42 -9.99
C CYS A 23 -9.44 -0.39 -8.70
N LEU A 24 -8.78 -1.53 -8.55
CA LEU A 24 -8.99 -2.43 -7.42
C LEU A 24 -8.16 -1.98 -6.20
N PRO A 25 -8.77 -1.61 -5.07
CA PRO A 25 -8.04 -1.41 -3.83
C PRO A 25 -7.70 -2.77 -3.19
N VAL A 26 -6.45 -2.95 -2.76
CA VAL A 26 -6.02 -4.14 -2.00
C VAL A 26 -5.51 -3.72 -0.63
N ILE A 27 -6.02 -4.37 0.41
CA ILE A 27 -5.63 -4.15 1.81
C ILE A 27 -5.08 -5.45 2.36
N LEU A 28 -3.88 -5.40 2.93
CA LEU A 28 -3.20 -6.54 3.53
C LEU A 28 -2.89 -6.23 5.00
N TYR A 29 -2.95 -7.26 5.85
CA TYR A 29 -2.57 -7.14 7.25
C TYR A 29 -1.95 -8.43 7.76
N ASP A 30 -0.78 -8.32 8.39
CA ASP A 30 -0.13 -9.40 9.11
C ASP A 30 -0.40 -9.27 10.61
N LEU A 31 -1.17 -10.23 11.16
CA LEU A 31 -1.54 -10.27 12.58
C LEU A 31 -0.36 -10.49 13.52
N LYS A 32 0.68 -11.21 13.10
CA LYS A 32 1.85 -11.53 13.94
C LYS A 32 2.80 -10.35 14.02
N MET A 33 3.07 -9.72 12.87
CA MET A 33 3.97 -8.57 12.80
C MET A 33 3.26 -7.24 13.09
N GLN A 34 1.93 -7.21 13.14
CA GLN A 34 1.12 -6.00 13.28
C GLN A 34 1.43 -4.97 12.18
N VAL A 35 1.68 -5.44 10.96
CA VAL A 35 2.02 -4.63 9.79
C VAL A 35 0.84 -4.63 8.82
N GLY A 36 0.43 -3.43 8.38
CA GLY A 36 -0.60 -3.24 7.38
C GLY A 36 -0.05 -2.76 6.04
N ALA A 37 -0.81 -2.92 4.97
CA ALA A 37 -0.54 -2.27 3.70
C ALA A 37 -1.83 -1.88 2.97
N VAL A 38 -1.77 -0.76 2.24
CA VAL A 38 -2.81 -0.31 1.31
C VAL A 38 -2.19 -0.13 -0.07
N ILE A 39 -2.83 -0.71 -1.09
CA ILE A 39 -2.28 -0.84 -2.44
C ILE A 39 -3.34 -0.43 -3.47
N HIS A 40 -2.99 0.51 -4.35
CA HIS A 40 -3.75 0.84 -5.53
C HIS A 40 -3.39 -0.14 -6.67
N ALA A 41 -4.26 -1.10 -6.96
CA ALA A 41 -4.04 -2.08 -8.02
C ALA A 41 -4.79 -1.69 -9.31
N GLY A 42 -4.19 -0.78 -10.08
CA GLY A 42 -4.61 -0.50 -11.46
C GLY A 42 -4.22 -1.64 -12.42
N TRP A 43 -4.78 -1.63 -13.64
CA TRP A 43 -4.54 -2.68 -14.63
C TRP A 43 -3.05 -2.86 -14.97
N ARG A 44 -2.27 -1.77 -15.02
CA ARG A 44 -0.82 -1.82 -15.27
C ARG A 44 -0.06 -2.47 -14.12
N GLY A 45 -0.24 -1.95 -12.90
CA GLY A 45 0.44 -2.47 -11.71
C GLY A 45 0.08 -3.92 -11.40
N SER A 46 -1.13 -4.35 -11.77
CA SER A 46 -1.57 -5.75 -11.60
C SER A 46 -0.86 -6.70 -12.56
N LEU A 47 -0.62 -6.29 -13.81
CA LEU A 47 0.05 -7.12 -14.83
C LEU A 47 1.56 -7.22 -14.61
N GLU A 48 2.19 -6.17 -14.10
CA GLU A 48 3.64 -6.15 -13.90
C GLU A 48 4.09 -7.02 -12.72
N ALA A 49 3.18 -7.51 -11.88
CA ALA A 49 3.44 -8.22 -10.61
C ALA A 49 4.42 -7.48 -9.67
N GLN A 50 4.78 -6.25 -10.01
CA GLN A 50 5.43 -5.27 -9.16
C GLN A 50 4.32 -4.32 -8.72
N PRO A 51 3.93 -4.33 -7.43
CA PRO A 51 3.21 -3.19 -6.91
C PRO A 51 4.12 -1.98 -7.18
N GLY A 52 3.66 -1.00 -7.96
CA GLY A 52 4.45 0.18 -8.28
C GLY A 52 5.15 0.72 -7.04
N ARG A 53 6.41 1.18 -7.17
CA ARG A 53 7.30 1.69 -6.08
C ARG A 53 6.70 1.58 -4.68
N ILE A 54 6.92 0.49 -3.96
CA ILE A 54 6.38 0.33 -2.60
C ILE A 54 7.11 1.25 -1.63
N ARG A 55 6.36 1.95 -0.76
CA ARG A 55 6.93 2.79 0.28
C ARG A 55 6.58 2.26 1.67
N LYS A 56 7.60 2.01 2.49
CA LYS A 56 7.44 1.79 3.92
C LYS A 56 7.28 3.13 4.63
N ILE A 57 6.25 3.25 5.46
CA ILE A 57 5.99 4.38 6.34
C ILE A 57 6.07 3.87 7.78
N ALA A 58 6.94 4.51 8.54
CA ALA A 58 7.13 4.34 9.97
C ALA A 58 7.25 5.74 10.60
N THR A 59 6.88 5.87 11.86
CA THR A 59 7.31 7.00 12.70
C THR A 59 8.76 6.74 13.17
N ASP A 60 9.50 7.82 13.43
CA ASP A 60 10.90 7.78 13.88
C ASP A 60 11.06 7.16 15.28
#